data_AF-A0A820TG78-F1
#
_entry.id   AF-A0A820TG78-F1
#
_cell.length_a   1.000
_cell.length_b   1.000
_cell.length_c   1.000
_cell.angle_alpha   90.00
_cell.angle_beta   90.00
_cell.angle_gamma   90.00
#
_symmetry.space_group_name_H-M   'P 1'
#
loop_
_entity.id
_entity.type
_entity.pdbx_description
1 polymer ?
#
loop_
_entity_poly.entity_id
_entity_poly.type
_entity_poly.pdbx_seq_one_letter_code
_entity_poly.pdbx_strand_id
1 'polypeptide(L)'
;MTAAKLVQSYFQQLTRGCGNSQCLNIYCSSNLSFKYDRKLFEDPNNVAAEAIKLAHDYGLAYLDEYMNSNSFLIEENLQQIIMKCKELNNWGLLQKLIYSVFSNRQNLSSSFLRKGFPINSSTNNDISSSKTASATAKSHFLHDSRITLENNEITLDFDLMKRSIKLLMSYEDEVSVTINDALGALFKQIDNELALSKKAELEDDANFLNIFFIVFQLPYLSDPICIFDTAYTFYSIFPKLSIDIQMKFVRILAKQKTDLNYYVSHVQQYITMHTFRWCDHTEINTTNESLLSSERGKVTLDSLIVNYIYGLP
;
A
#
# COMPACT_ATOMS: atom_id res chain seq x y z
N MET A 1 -0.91 -15.22 -2.79
CA MET A 1 -1.47 -16.59 -2.70
C MET A 1 -1.63 -17.18 -4.10
N THR A 2 -0.87 -18.21 -4.47
CA THR A 2 -1.19 -19.00 -5.68
C THR A 2 -2.30 -19.98 -5.34
N ALA A 3 -3.33 -20.09 -6.18
CA ALA A 3 -4.45 -21.00 -5.99
C ALA A 3 -4.01 -22.45 -5.66
N ALA A 4 -2.89 -22.88 -6.23
CA ALA A 4 -2.28 -24.18 -5.99
C ALA A 4 -1.97 -24.48 -4.52
N LYS A 5 -1.40 -23.52 -3.75
CA LYS A 5 -1.03 -23.74 -2.34
C LYS A 5 -2.26 -23.85 -1.44
N LEU A 6 -3.32 -23.11 -1.74
CA LEU A 6 -4.59 -23.19 -1.01
C LEU A 6 -5.25 -24.56 -1.20
N VAL A 7 -5.35 -24.99 -2.46
CA VAL A 7 -5.87 -26.30 -2.81
C VAL A 7 -5.04 -27.40 -2.14
N GLN A 8 -3.72 -27.26 -2.12
CA GLN A 8 -2.82 -28.21 -1.45
C GLN A 8 -3.08 -28.28 0.07
N SER A 9 -3.34 -27.14 0.74
CA SER A 9 -3.67 -27.14 2.17
C SER A 9 -5.00 -27.83 2.48
N TYR A 10 -6.04 -27.58 1.68
CA TYR A 10 -7.33 -28.28 1.82
C TYR A 10 -7.18 -29.77 1.49
N PHE A 11 -6.38 -30.11 0.48
CA PHE A 11 -6.08 -31.50 0.16
C PHE A 11 -5.40 -32.22 1.32
N GLN A 12 -4.42 -31.59 1.98
CA GLN A 12 -3.77 -32.16 3.17
C GLN A 12 -4.73 -32.26 4.35
N GLN A 13 -5.59 -31.26 4.56
CA GLN A 13 -6.59 -31.26 5.62
C GLN A 13 -7.63 -32.39 5.44
N LEU A 14 -7.99 -32.69 4.20
CA LEU A 14 -8.92 -33.77 3.87
C LEU A 14 -8.26 -35.16 3.94
N THR A 15 -6.99 -35.29 3.57
CA THR A 15 -6.27 -36.58 3.56
C THR A 15 -5.65 -36.94 4.92
N ARG A 16 -4.93 -36.01 5.54
CA ARG A 16 -4.17 -36.21 6.77
C ARG A 16 -4.80 -35.55 7.99
N GLY A 17 -5.62 -34.52 7.76
CA GLY A 17 -6.11 -33.67 8.82
C GLY A 17 -5.03 -32.75 9.39
N CYS A 18 -5.39 -31.97 10.39
CA CYS A 18 -4.49 -31.01 11.04
C CYS A 18 -3.70 -31.59 12.22
N GLY A 19 -3.96 -32.85 12.61
CA GLY A 19 -3.29 -33.52 13.73
C GLY A 19 -3.79 -33.13 15.12
N ASN A 20 -4.77 -32.22 15.21
CA ASN A 20 -5.37 -31.82 16.48
C ASN A 20 -6.55 -32.74 16.85
N SER A 21 -6.50 -33.37 18.03
CA SER A 21 -7.55 -34.28 18.53
C SER A 21 -8.84 -33.58 18.92
N GLN A 22 -8.82 -32.25 19.10
CA GLN A 22 -10.02 -31.42 19.36
C GLN A 22 -10.38 -30.54 18.16
N CYS A 23 -10.06 -30.96 16.95
CA CYS A 23 -10.41 -30.20 15.76
C CYS A 23 -11.94 -30.09 15.62
N LEU A 24 -12.46 -28.85 15.59
CA LEU A 24 -13.88 -28.55 15.40
C LEU A 24 -14.28 -28.38 13.92
N ASN A 25 -13.30 -28.38 13.00
CA ASN A 25 -13.57 -28.18 11.58
C ASN A 25 -14.16 -29.46 10.97
N ILE A 26 -15.43 -29.43 10.55
CA ILE A 26 -16.13 -30.58 9.97
C ILE A 26 -15.50 -31.04 8.63
N TYR A 27 -14.71 -30.18 7.98
CA TYR A 27 -14.00 -30.49 6.74
C TYR A 27 -12.56 -30.98 6.99
N CYS A 28 -12.21 -31.36 8.22
CA CYS A 28 -10.89 -31.86 8.57
C CYS A 28 -10.93 -33.33 8.99
N SER A 29 -10.05 -34.15 8.41
CA SER A 29 -9.97 -35.59 8.69
C SER A 29 -9.67 -35.91 10.17
N SER A 30 -9.00 -35.00 10.89
CA SER A 30 -8.76 -35.12 12.34
C SER A 30 -10.01 -34.86 13.22
N ASN A 31 -11.13 -34.42 12.66
CA ASN A 31 -12.38 -34.20 13.41
C ASN A 31 -13.17 -35.50 13.54
N LEU A 32 -13.75 -35.74 14.72
CA LEU A 32 -14.61 -36.88 15.01
C LEU A 32 -15.93 -36.87 14.20
N SER A 33 -16.40 -35.68 13.82
CA SER A 33 -17.57 -35.43 12.98
C SER A 33 -17.18 -34.98 11.57
N PHE A 34 -16.14 -35.59 11.01
CA PHE A 34 -15.73 -35.33 9.63
C PHE A 34 -16.90 -35.54 8.67
N LYS A 35 -17.19 -34.51 7.86
CA LYS A 35 -18.40 -34.41 7.02
C LYS A 35 -18.48 -35.50 5.95
N TYR A 36 -17.33 -35.98 5.48
CA TYR A 36 -17.28 -36.91 4.37
C TYR A 36 -17.07 -38.36 4.80
N ASP A 37 -17.63 -39.29 4.04
CA ASP A 37 -17.33 -40.71 4.18
C ASP A 37 -15.87 -40.97 3.79
N ARG A 38 -15.13 -41.68 4.66
CA ARG A 38 -13.70 -41.99 4.45
C ARG A 38 -13.46 -42.79 3.16
N LYS A 39 -14.47 -43.55 2.70
CA LYS A 39 -14.41 -44.28 1.42
C LYS A 39 -14.34 -43.37 0.20
N LEU A 40 -14.92 -42.17 0.29
CA LEU A 40 -14.90 -41.18 -0.79
C LEU A 40 -13.50 -40.57 -0.99
N PHE A 41 -12.62 -40.74 0.01
CA PHE A 41 -11.25 -40.22 0.05
C PHE A 41 -10.18 -41.29 -0.25
N GLU A 42 -10.60 -42.49 -0.69
CA GLU A 42 -9.68 -43.53 -1.19
C GLU A 42 -9.09 -43.18 -2.57
N ASP A 43 -9.83 -42.42 -3.40
CA ASP A 43 -9.35 -41.90 -4.68
C ASP A 43 -8.78 -40.47 -4.51
N PRO A 44 -7.46 -40.26 -4.73
CA PRO A 44 -6.84 -38.95 -4.65
C PRO A 44 -7.50 -37.88 -5.53
N ASN A 45 -8.10 -38.26 -6.66
CA ASN A 45 -8.72 -37.31 -7.59
C ASN A 45 -10.00 -36.70 -7.00
N ASN A 46 -10.80 -37.49 -6.29
CA ASN A 46 -12.01 -37.01 -5.62
C ASN A 46 -11.65 -36.04 -4.48
N VAL A 47 -10.57 -36.34 -3.75
CA VAL A 47 -10.07 -35.45 -2.69
C VAL A 47 -9.57 -34.12 -3.27
N ALA A 48 -8.87 -34.17 -4.40
CA ALA A 48 -8.41 -32.97 -5.09
C ALA A 48 -9.58 -32.12 -5.60
N ALA A 49 -10.60 -32.74 -6.19
CA ALA A 49 -11.81 -32.04 -6.64
C ALA A 49 -12.53 -31.34 -5.47
N GLU A 50 -12.66 -32.02 -4.34
CA GLU A 50 -13.32 -31.44 -3.16
C GLU A 50 -12.46 -30.37 -2.48
N ALA A 51 -11.13 -30.54 -2.46
CA ALA A 51 -10.20 -29.51 -2.00
C ALA A 51 -10.29 -28.23 -2.84
N ILE A 52 -10.49 -28.35 -4.16
CA ILE A 52 -10.73 -27.21 -5.05
C ILE A 52 -12.06 -26.55 -4.72
N LYS A 53 -13.13 -27.32 -4.51
CA LYS A 53 -14.44 -26.75 -4.10
C LYS A 53 -14.36 -26.04 -2.75
N LEU A 54 -13.73 -26.62 -1.74
CA LEU A 54 -13.56 -25.96 -0.44
C LEU A 54 -12.68 -24.71 -0.54
N ALA A 55 -11.63 -24.76 -1.37
CA ALA A 55 -10.80 -23.60 -1.65
C ALA A 55 -11.59 -22.47 -2.33
N HIS A 56 -12.51 -22.82 -3.23
CA HIS A 56 -13.40 -21.89 -3.88
C HIS A 56 -14.45 -21.33 -2.90
N ASP A 57 -15.19 -22.20 -2.22
CA ASP A 57 -16.37 -21.85 -1.43
C ASP A 57 -16.02 -21.18 -0.10
N TYR A 58 -14.98 -21.67 0.60
CA TYR A 58 -14.57 -21.14 1.91
C TYR A 58 -13.32 -20.28 1.83
N GLY A 59 -12.42 -20.56 0.89
CA GLY A 59 -11.21 -19.79 0.72
C GLY A 59 -11.45 -18.39 0.16
N LEU A 60 -12.42 -18.22 -0.76
CA LEU A 60 -12.79 -16.90 -1.27
C LEU A 60 -13.77 -16.18 -0.33
N ALA A 61 -14.80 -16.86 0.18
CA ALA A 61 -15.80 -16.22 1.05
C ALA A 61 -15.23 -15.72 2.39
N TYR A 62 -14.36 -16.48 3.07
CA TYR A 62 -13.71 -16.03 4.30
C TYR A 62 -12.77 -14.85 4.05
N LEU A 63 -12.09 -14.86 2.89
CA LEU A 63 -11.24 -13.76 2.48
C LEU A 63 -12.05 -12.52 2.13
N ASP A 64 -13.18 -12.66 1.44
CA ASP A 64 -14.04 -11.53 1.07
C ASP A 64 -14.71 -10.90 2.29
N GLU A 65 -15.21 -11.71 3.23
CA GLU A 65 -15.80 -11.21 4.48
C GLU A 65 -14.74 -10.52 5.38
N TYR A 66 -13.53 -11.06 5.43
CA TYR A 66 -12.42 -10.49 6.20
C TYR A 66 -11.79 -9.25 5.55
N MET A 67 -11.72 -9.18 4.21
CA MET A 67 -11.23 -8.01 3.47
C MET A 67 -12.27 -6.89 3.44
N ASN A 68 -13.56 -7.21 3.39
CA ASN A 68 -14.64 -6.22 3.55
C ASN A 68 -14.68 -5.63 4.97
N SER A 69 -14.23 -6.39 5.98
CA SER A 69 -14.13 -5.91 7.37
C SER A 69 -12.85 -5.11 7.64
N ASN A 70 -11.83 -5.20 6.77
CA ASN A 70 -10.51 -4.58 6.95
C ASN A 70 -10.11 -3.76 5.72
N SER A 71 -11.00 -2.84 5.29
CA SER A 71 -10.77 -2.02 4.10
C SER A 71 -9.62 -1.01 4.27
N PHE A 72 -9.11 -0.79 5.48
CA PHE A 72 -7.99 0.12 5.76
C PHE A 72 -7.01 -0.48 6.77
N LEU A 73 -5.76 -0.03 6.71
CA LEU A 73 -4.70 -0.52 7.60
C LEU A 73 -4.74 0.21 8.96
N ILE A 74 -4.85 -0.59 10.00
CA ILE A 74 -4.65 -0.22 11.40
C ILE A 74 -3.57 -1.14 11.97
N GLU A 75 -2.79 -0.64 12.92
CA GLU A 75 -1.68 -1.39 13.53
C GLU A 75 -2.15 -2.72 14.14
N GLU A 76 -3.28 -2.73 14.86
CA GLU A 76 -3.81 -3.94 15.50
C GLU A 76 -4.20 -5.00 14.45
N ASN A 77 -4.87 -4.58 13.36
CA ASN A 77 -5.27 -5.49 12.29
C ASN A 77 -4.04 -6.07 11.58
N LEU A 78 -3.02 -5.24 11.31
CA LEU A 78 -1.77 -5.66 10.70
C LEU A 78 -1.05 -6.69 11.58
N GLN A 79 -0.94 -6.45 12.89
CA GLN A 79 -0.31 -7.37 13.84
C GLN A 79 -1.05 -8.72 13.91
N GLN A 80 -2.38 -8.71 13.96
CA GLN A 80 -3.18 -9.93 13.99
C GLN A 80 -2.99 -10.77 12.71
N ILE A 81 -2.93 -10.11 11.55
CA ILE A 81 -2.73 -10.79 10.26
C ILE A 81 -1.32 -11.37 10.17
N ILE A 82 -0.30 -10.62 10.58
CA ILE A 82 1.08 -11.12 10.63
C ILE A 82 1.18 -12.33 11.55
N MET A 83 0.55 -12.30 12.73
CA MET A 83 0.56 -13.43 13.67
C MET A 83 -0.07 -14.68 13.04
N LYS A 84 -1.23 -14.55 12.41
CA LYS A 84 -1.88 -15.65 11.67
C LYS A 84 -1.02 -16.17 10.51
N CYS A 85 -0.38 -15.27 9.76
CA CYS A 85 0.50 -15.63 8.66
C CYS A 85 1.70 -16.45 9.14
N LYS A 86 2.26 -16.12 10.32
CA LYS A 86 3.34 -16.88 10.96
C LYS A 86 2.86 -18.27 11.38
N GLU A 87 1.71 -18.37 12.03
CA GLU A 87 1.14 -19.66 12.48
C GLU A 87 0.88 -20.60 11.30
N LEU A 88 0.38 -20.07 10.18
CA LEU A 88 0.04 -20.85 8.98
C LEU A 88 1.20 -20.99 7.99
N ASN A 89 2.35 -20.34 8.25
CA ASN A 89 3.46 -20.16 7.32
C ASN A 89 3.00 -19.76 5.90
N ASN A 90 2.00 -18.87 5.84
CA ASN A 90 1.35 -18.45 4.60
C ASN A 90 1.09 -16.95 4.59
N TRP A 91 1.88 -16.24 3.79
CA TRP A 91 1.84 -14.78 3.63
C TRP A 91 0.81 -14.29 2.61
N GLY A 92 0.06 -15.22 1.98
CA GLY A 92 -0.90 -14.86 0.94
C GLY A 92 -2.06 -13.99 1.43
N LEU A 93 -2.44 -14.09 2.71
CA LEU A 93 -3.44 -13.22 3.33
C LEU A 93 -2.91 -11.79 3.46
N LEU A 94 -1.67 -11.65 3.96
CA LEU A 94 -1.00 -10.37 4.10
C LEU A 94 -0.82 -9.69 2.74
N GLN A 95 -0.36 -10.42 1.71
CA GLN A 95 -0.23 -9.92 0.35
C GLN A 95 -1.56 -9.40 -0.20
N LYS A 96 -2.66 -10.13 -0.01
CA LYS A 96 -3.99 -9.69 -0.48
C LYS A 96 -4.47 -8.42 0.22
N LEU A 97 -4.27 -8.32 1.54
CA LEU A 97 -4.59 -7.12 2.31
C LEU A 97 -3.78 -5.92 1.83
N ILE A 98 -2.48 -6.11 1.67
CA ILE A 98 -1.58 -5.06 1.19
C ILE A 98 -2.03 -4.60 -0.18
N TYR A 99 -2.28 -5.54 -1.10
CA TYR A 99 -2.73 -5.19 -2.44
C TYR A 99 -4.06 -4.43 -2.39
N SER A 100 -5.06 -4.90 -1.63
CA SER A 100 -6.37 -4.24 -1.56
C SER A 100 -6.32 -2.84 -0.95
N VAL A 101 -5.41 -2.60 -0.01
CA VAL A 101 -5.25 -1.29 0.62
C VAL A 101 -4.38 -0.36 -0.23
N PHE A 102 -3.19 -0.80 -0.65
CA PHE A 102 -2.24 0.04 -1.40
C PHE A 102 -2.62 0.27 -2.86
N SER A 103 -3.52 -0.53 -3.44
CA SER A 103 -4.02 -0.29 -4.81
C SER A 103 -5.21 0.67 -4.87
N ASN A 104 -5.85 0.96 -3.73
CA ASN A 104 -7.07 1.74 -3.68
C ASN A 104 -6.86 3.05 -2.91
N ARG A 105 -7.17 4.18 -3.58
CA ARG A 105 -7.04 5.53 -3.03
C ARG A 105 -7.74 5.70 -1.69
N GLN A 106 -9.03 5.33 -1.59
CA GLN A 106 -9.86 5.56 -0.41
C GLN A 106 -9.38 4.73 0.79
N ASN A 107 -8.95 3.50 0.54
CA ASN A 107 -8.45 2.59 1.55
C ASN A 107 -7.12 3.10 2.14
N LEU A 108 -6.20 3.51 1.27
CA LEU A 108 -4.90 4.01 1.69
C LEU A 108 -5.02 5.38 2.37
N SER A 109 -5.85 6.30 1.85
CA SER A 109 -6.05 7.63 2.45
C SER A 109 -6.66 7.55 3.86
N SER A 110 -7.51 6.55 4.09
CA SER A 110 -8.18 6.30 5.37
C SER A 110 -7.40 5.37 6.30
N SER A 111 -6.18 4.97 5.92
CA SER A 111 -5.30 4.16 6.77
C SER A 111 -4.53 5.03 7.76
N PHE A 112 -4.21 4.46 8.94
CA PHE A 112 -3.41 5.12 9.98
C PHE A 112 -3.96 6.46 10.51
N LEU A 113 -5.28 6.65 10.50
CA LEU A 113 -5.91 7.87 11.01
C LEU A 113 -5.78 8.02 12.53
N ARG A 114 -5.66 9.27 13.00
CA ARG A 114 -5.75 9.61 14.43
C ARG A 114 -7.13 9.24 14.97
N LYS A 115 -7.17 8.80 16.23
CA LYS A 115 -8.43 8.49 16.92
C LYS A 115 -9.33 9.73 16.96
N GLY A 116 -10.54 9.62 16.40
CA GLY A 116 -11.54 10.69 16.39
C GLY A 116 -11.77 11.40 15.04
N PHE A 117 -11.06 11.04 13.97
CA PHE A 117 -11.32 11.55 12.62
C PHE A 117 -12.26 10.63 11.82
N PRO A 118 -13.14 11.17 10.97
CA PRO A 118 -14.08 10.38 10.19
C PRO A 118 -13.37 9.59 9.08
N ILE A 119 -13.76 8.33 8.93
CA ILE A 119 -13.42 7.51 7.77
C ILE A 119 -14.30 8.00 6.62
N ASN A 120 -13.70 8.44 5.51
CA ASN A 120 -14.44 8.87 4.33
C ASN A 120 -14.93 7.63 3.56
N SER A 121 -15.96 6.95 4.08
CA SER A 121 -16.68 5.94 3.32
C SER A 121 -17.64 6.64 2.36
N SER A 122 -17.17 6.99 1.16
CA SER A 122 -18.04 7.39 0.06
C SER A 122 -18.82 6.18 -0.45
N THR A 123 -19.77 5.69 0.34
CA THR A 123 -20.86 4.82 -0.10
C THR A 123 -22.14 5.62 0.05
N ASN A 124 -22.57 6.23 -1.05
CA ASN A 124 -23.95 6.69 -1.19
C ASN A 124 -24.85 5.45 -1.12
N ASN A 125 -25.70 5.37 -0.09
CA ASN A 125 -27.11 4.99 -0.16
C ASN A 125 -27.78 5.19 1.21
N ASP A 126 -29.00 5.72 1.15
CA ASP A 126 -29.80 6.31 2.21
C ASP A 126 -30.07 5.45 3.46
N ILE A 127 -30.24 6.09 4.61
CA ILE A 127 -31.54 6.22 5.30
C ILE A 127 -31.44 7.24 6.43
N SER A 128 -32.47 8.07 6.50
CA SER A 128 -32.67 9.26 7.29
C SER A 128 -33.01 9.02 8.77
N SER A 129 -32.82 10.09 9.55
CA SER A 129 -33.53 10.49 10.79
C SER A 129 -32.88 10.22 12.17
N SER A 130 -32.31 11.27 12.76
CA SER A 130 -32.81 11.99 13.96
C SER A 130 -31.68 12.88 14.52
N LYS A 131 -31.71 14.19 14.27
CA LYS A 131 -32.21 15.27 15.14
C LYS A 131 -31.69 15.28 16.60
N THR A 132 -31.03 16.42 16.89
CA THR A 132 -31.01 17.22 18.13
C THR A 132 -30.18 16.76 19.32
N ALA A 133 -29.07 17.47 19.60
CA ALA A 133 -29.00 18.41 20.75
C ALA A 133 -27.70 19.23 20.70
N SER A 134 -27.86 20.52 20.44
CA SER A 134 -26.92 21.56 20.87
C SER A 134 -27.21 21.89 22.33
N ALA A 135 -26.19 21.95 23.20
CA ALA A 135 -25.86 23.14 23.99
C ALA A 135 -24.92 22.86 25.18
N THR A 136 -23.93 23.74 25.32
CA THR A 136 -23.32 24.24 26.58
C THR A 136 -22.21 23.44 27.27
N ALA A 137 -20.97 23.89 27.04
CA ALA A 137 -20.01 24.13 28.11
C ALA A 137 -18.93 25.13 27.65
N LYS A 138 -19.23 26.43 27.79
CA LYS A 138 -18.18 27.46 27.87
C LYS A 138 -17.61 27.39 29.28
N SER A 139 -16.35 26.96 29.40
CA SER A 139 -15.54 27.29 30.58
C SER A 139 -14.19 27.85 30.12
N HIS A 140 -13.86 28.98 30.74
CA HIS A 140 -12.65 29.78 30.63
C HIS A 140 -11.37 29.00 30.28
N PHE A 141 -10.78 29.30 29.10
CA PHE A 141 -9.34 29.31 28.89
C PHE A 141 -9.00 30.33 27.80
N LEU A 142 -8.89 31.59 28.20
CA LEU A 142 -8.21 32.62 27.42
C LEU A 142 -6.71 32.35 27.53
N HIS A 143 -6.14 31.51 26.67
CA HIS A 143 -4.77 31.61 26.12
C HIS A 143 -4.39 30.38 25.27
N ASP A 144 -5.15 29.95 24.25
CA ASP A 144 -4.54 29.10 23.19
C ASP A 144 -5.36 28.95 21.89
N SER A 145 -5.61 30.07 21.19
CA SER A 145 -6.39 30.05 19.94
C SER A 145 -5.55 29.69 18.71
N ARG A 146 -4.23 29.47 18.84
CA ARG A 146 -3.34 29.14 17.70
C ARG A 146 -2.99 27.65 17.66
N ILE A 147 -2.85 26.97 18.80
CA ILE A 147 -2.48 25.55 18.82
C ILE A 147 -3.68 24.64 18.47
N THR A 148 -4.91 25.11 18.67
CA THR A 148 -6.13 24.34 18.40
C THR A 148 -6.58 24.32 16.93
N LEU A 149 -6.23 25.32 16.11
CA LEU A 149 -6.51 25.30 14.66
C LEU A 149 -5.53 24.41 13.87
N GLU A 150 -4.28 24.29 14.31
CA GLU A 150 -3.25 23.52 13.58
C GLU A 150 -3.46 22.00 13.70
N ASN A 151 -4.14 21.52 14.74
CA ASN A 151 -4.41 20.09 14.94
C ASN A 151 -5.51 19.52 14.03
N ASN A 152 -6.29 20.36 13.36
CA ASN A 152 -7.35 19.93 12.43
C ASN A 152 -6.87 19.76 10.98
N GLU A 153 -5.64 20.16 10.65
CA GLU A 153 -5.13 20.04 9.28
C GLU A 153 -4.61 18.65 8.92
N ILE A 154 -4.36 17.80 9.93
CA ILE A 154 -3.67 16.51 9.81
C ILE A 154 -4.54 15.42 10.41
N THR A 155 -5.10 14.56 9.56
CA THR A 155 -5.87 13.40 9.98
C THR A 155 -4.99 12.18 10.28
N LEU A 156 -3.76 12.16 9.73
CA LEU A 156 -2.80 11.05 9.86
C LEU A 156 -2.08 11.01 11.21
N ASP A 157 -1.97 9.82 11.78
CA ASP A 157 -1.10 9.53 12.91
C ASP A 157 0.27 9.07 12.38
N PHE A 158 1.24 10.00 12.36
CA PHE A 158 2.57 9.75 11.83
C PHE A 158 3.34 8.68 12.61
N ASP A 159 3.19 8.62 13.94
CA ASP A 159 3.90 7.66 14.77
C ASP A 159 3.34 6.25 14.58
N LEU A 160 2.02 6.13 14.48
CA LEU A 160 1.34 4.87 14.15
C LEU A 160 1.70 4.41 12.74
N MET A 161 1.68 5.30 11.76
CA MET A 161 2.11 5.02 10.38
C MET A 161 3.55 4.49 10.35
N LYS A 162 4.49 5.20 10.98
CA LYS A 162 5.92 4.80 11.01
C LYS A 162 6.13 3.44 11.65
N ARG A 163 5.48 3.16 12.79
CA ARG A 163 5.59 1.85 13.46
C ARG A 163 5.00 0.73 12.62
N SER A 164 3.85 0.98 11.98
CA SER A 164 3.17 0.00 11.11
C SER A 164 3.98 -0.30 9.86
N ILE A 165 4.53 0.73 9.20
CA ILE A 165 5.41 0.56 8.03
C ILE A 165 6.67 -0.17 8.44
N LYS A 166 7.32 0.21 9.56
CA LYS A 166 8.52 -0.49 10.05
C LYS A 166 8.24 -1.97 10.33
N LEU A 167 7.08 -2.29 10.91
CA LEU A 167 6.65 -3.67 11.12
C LEU A 167 6.46 -4.40 9.78
N LEU A 168 5.83 -3.75 8.80
CA LEU A 168 5.63 -4.32 7.47
C LEU A 168 6.97 -4.57 6.76
N MET A 169 7.93 -3.65 6.86
CA MET A 169 9.26 -3.77 6.26
C MET A 169 10.11 -4.87 6.90
N SER A 170 9.76 -5.36 8.11
CA SER A 170 10.45 -6.52 8.69
C SER A 170 10.18 -7.85 7.95
N TYR A 171 9.25 -7.83 6.98
CA TYR A 171 8.89 -8.95 6.10
C TYR A 171 8.98 -8.55 4.62
N GLU A 172 10.02 -7.78 4.28
CA GLU A 172 10.24 -7.21 2.95
C GLU A 172 10.22 -8.27 1.83
N ASP A 173 10.83 -9.43 2.06
CA ASP A 173 10.89 -10.53 1.09
C ASP A 173 9.49 -11.04 0.71
N GLU A 174 8.53 -10.97 1.63
CA GLU A 174 7.17 -11.45 1.42
C GLU A 174 6.24 -10.42 0.78
N VAL A 175 6.52 -9.12 0.94
CA VAL A 175 5.56 -8.05 0.63
C VAL A 175 6.02 -7.05 -0.43
N SER A 176 7.32 -6.90 -0.66
CA SER A 176 7.92 -5.89 -1.55
C SER A 176 7.30 -5.85 -2.95
N VAL A 177 7.28 -6.99 -3.64
CA VAL A 177 6.68 -7.13 -4.99
C VAL A 177 5.20 -6.74 -4.98
N THR A 178 4.46 -7.18 -3.96
CA THR A 178 3.02 -6.90 -3.86
C THR A 178 2.74 -5.43 -3.60
N ILE A 179 3.56 -4.78 -2.77
CA ILE A 179 3.48 -3.33 -2.54
C ILE A 179 3.76 -2.58 -3.84
N ASN A 180 4.82 -2.95 -4.57
CA ASN A 180 5.17 -2.27 -5.81
C ASN A 180 4.06 -2.39 -6.87
N ASP A 181 3.51 -3.58 -7.07
CA ASP A 181 2.40 -3.81 -8.01
C ASP A 181 1.14 -3.01 -7.61
N ALA A 182 0.82 -2.98 -6.31
CA ALA A 182 -0.31 -2.23 -5.79
C ALA A 182 -0.14 -0.72 -5.97
N LEU A 183 1.04 -0.19 -5.66
CA LEU A 183 1.37 1.23 -5.86
C LEU A 183 1.32 1.62 -7.33
N GLY A 184 1.81 0.76 -8.24
CA GLY A 184 1.70 0.99 -9.68
C GLY A 184 0.25 1.12 -10.14
N ALA A 185 -0.67 0.31 -9.60
CA ALA A 185 -2.10 0.44 -9.87
C ALA A 185 -2.69 1.74 -9.29
N LEU A 186 -2.36 2.07 -8.04
CA LEU A 186 -2.80 3.29 -7.36
C LEU A 186 -2.35 4.55 -8.10
N PHE A 187 -1.09 4.64 -8.50
CA PHE A 187 -0.58 5.84 -9.15
C PHE A 187 -1.21 6.05 -10.52
N LYS A 188 -1.43 4.97 -11.28
CA LYS A 188 -2.21 5.05 -12.53
C LYS A 188 -3.64 5.53 -12.26
N GLN A 189 -4.27 5.06 -11.18
CA GLN A 189 -5.59 5.53 -10.79
C GLN A 189 -5.59 7.04 -10.49
N ILE A 190 -4.68 7.51 -9.63
CA ILE A 190 -4.59 8.93 -9.26
C ILE A 190 -4.28 9.80 -10.48
N ASP A 191 -3.36 9.36 -11.35
CA ASP A 191 -2.98 10.12 -12.54
C ASP A 191 -4.15 10.31 -13.51
N ASN A 192 -4.93 9.25 -13.71
CA ASN A 192 -6.14 9.29 -14.52
C ASN A 192 -7.21 10.21 -13.91
N GLU A 193 -7.43 10.14 -12.60
CA GLU A 193 -8.44 10.98 -11.93
C GLU A 193 -8.06 12.47 -11.95
N LEU A 194 -6.77 12.81 -11.84
CA LEU A 194 -6.28 14.18 -12.00
C LEU A 194 -6.45 14.69 -13.44
N ALA A 195 -6.30 13.82 -14.45
CA ALA A 195 -6.50 14.17 -15.85
C ALA A 195 -7.98 14.37 -16.23
N LEU A 196 -8.91 13.65 -15.58
CA LEU A 196 -10.34 13.61 -15.92
C LEU A 196 -11.19 14.71 -15.27
N SER A 197 -10.60 15.84 -14.87
CA SER A 197 -11.31 16.97 -14.21
C SER A 197 -11.77 16.72 -12.77
N LYS A 198 -11.42 15.59 -12.13
CA LYS A 198 -11.76 15.31 -10.72
C LYS A 198 -10.78 15.92 -9.72
N LYS A 199 -9.88 16.78 -10.19
CA LYS A 199 -8.81 17.40 -9.39
C LYS A 199 -9.34 18.12 -8.15
N ALA A 200 -10.41 18.91 -8.29
CA ALA A 200 -10.98 19.64 -7.15
C ALA A 200 -11.55 18.68 -6.08
N GLU A 201 -12.34 17.69 -6.49
CA GLU A 201 -12.91 16.68 -5.58
C GLU A 201 -11.82 15.85 -4.86
N LEU A 202 -10.72 15.56 -5.56
CA LEU A 202 -9.55 14.90 -5.01
C LEU A 202 -8.85 15.76 -3.95
N GLU A 203 -8.61 17.02 -4.26
CA GLU A 203 -7.86 17.93 -3.40
C GLU A 203 -8.68 18.42 -2.20
N ASP A 204 -10.01 18.42 -2.31
CA ASP A 204 -10.94 18.73 -1.21
C ASP A 204 -11.03 17.59 -0.18
N ASP A 205 -10.63 16.36 -0.52
CA ASP A 205 -10.60 15.25 0.43
C ASP A 205 -9.51 15.48 1.49
N ALA A 206 -9.94 15.65 2.74
CA ALA A 206 -9.07 15.87 3.89
C ALA A 206 -8.00 14.77 4.08
N ASN A 207 -8.29 13.55 3.59
CA ASN A 207 -7.41 12.40 3.71
C ASN A 207 -6.50 12.20 2.49
N PHE A 208 -6.70 12.93 1.39
CA PHE A 208 -5.95 12.70 0.14
C PHE A 208 -4.43 12.82 0.31
N LEU A 209 -3.99 13.82 1.09
CA LEU A 209 -2.56 14.03 1.38
C LEU A 209 -1.92 12.88 2.16
N ASN A 210 -2.71 12.06 2.88
CA ASN A 210 -2.20 10.92 3.64
C ASN A 210 -1.48 9.91 2.73
N ILE A 211 -1.95 9.74 1.49
CA ILE A 211 -1.34 8.83 0.50
C ILE A 211 0.11 9.22 0.27
N PHE A 212 0.38 10.50 0.07
CA PHE A 212 1.74 10.98 -0.17
C PHE A 212 2.61 10.73 1.07
N PHE A 213 2.14 11.07 2.28
CA PHE A 213 2.92 10.80 3.50
C PHE A 213 3.24 9.32 3.69
N ILE A 214 2.28 8.42 3.42
CA ILE A 214 2.48 6.97 3.52
C ILE A 214 3.49 6.48 2.48
N VAL A 215 3.31 6.87 1.22
CA VAL A 215 4.19 6.47 0.11
C VAL A 215 5.62 6.95 0.31
N PHE A 216 5.79 8.20 0.74
CA PHE A 216 7.09 8.76 1.09
C PHE A 216 7.72 8.17 2.35
N GLN A 217 7.03 7.29 3.09
CA GLN A 217 7.63 6.59 4.22
C GLN A 217 8.14 5.19 3.83
N LEU A 218 7.81 4.72 2.63
CA LEU A 218 8.21 3.39 2.14
C LEU A 218 9.65 3.41 1.59
N PRO A 219 10.53 2.47 2.01
CA PRO A 219 11.92 2.33 1.53
C PRO A 219 12.03 2.12 0.01
N TYR A 220 11.00 1.55 -0.61
CA TYR A 220 11.00 1.06 -1.99
C TYR A 220 11.15 2.12 -3.08
N LEU A 221 10.85 3.39 -2.81
CA LEU A 221 11.08 4.44 -3.81
C LEU A 221 12.58 4.62 -4.13
N SER A 222 13.45 4.08 -3.27
CA SER A 222 14.90 4.05 -3.46
C SER A 222 15.42 2.75 -4.08
N ASP A 223 14.57 1.73 -4.26
CA ASP A 223 14.97 0.44 -4.84
C ASP A 223 15.14 0.58 -6.36
N PRO A 224 16.29 0.18 -6.94
CA PRO A 224 16.52 0.21 -8.39
C PRO A 224 15.42 -0.43 -9.23
N ILE A 225 14.76 -1.48 -8.72
CA ILE A 225 13.68 -2.19 -9.42
C ILE A 225 12.40 -1.36 -9.48
N CYS A 226 12.10 -0.62 -8.41
CA CYS A 226 10.88 0.17 -8.29
C CYS A 226 11.03 1.59 -8.89
N ILE A 227 12.27 2.03 -9.05
CA ILE A 227 12.66 3.39 -9.45
C ILE A 227 12.16 3.76 -10.87
N PHE A 228 12.22 2.84 -11.83
CA PHE A 228 12.00 3.17 -13.25
C PHE A 228 10.53 3.34 -13.66
N ASP A 229 9.60 2.63 -13.01
CA ASP A 229 8.18 2.64 -13.39
C ASP A 229 7.29 3.26 -12.31
N THR A 230 7.24 2.63 -11.14
CA THR A 230 6.33 3.02 -10.05
C THR A 230 6.74 4.35 -9.43
N ALA A 231 8.01 4.55 -9.11
CA ALA A 231 8.48 5.79 -8.51
C ALA A 231 8.39 6.97 -9.49
N TYR A 232 8.74 6.78 -10.77
CA TYR A 232 8.58 7.83 -11.78
C TYR A 232 7.12 8.28 -11.90
N THR A 233 6.18 7.33 -11.99
CA THR A 233 4.75 7.63 -12.09
C THR A 233 4.31 8.46 -10.88
N PHE A 234 4.70 8.05 -9.67
CA PHE A 234 4.43 8.80 -8.45
C PHE A 234 4.94 10.23 -8.49
N TYR A 235 6.22 10.43 -8.83
CA TYR A 235 6.78 11.78 -8.85
C TYR A 235 6.20 12.64 -9.97
N SER A 236 5.73 12.06 -11.07
CA SER A 236 5.04 12.79 -12.14
C SER A 236 3.65 13.32 -11.74
N ILE A 237 3.03 12.73 -10.71
CA ILE A 237 1.73 13.14 -10.18
C ILE A 237 1.86 14.43 -9.35
N PHE A 238 2.93 14.55 -8.56
CA PHE A 238 3.07 15.66 -7.60
C PHE A 238 3.00 17.06 -8.25
N PRO A 239 3.67 17.33 -9.40
CA PRO A 239 3.54 18.61 -10.11
C PRO A 239 2.14 18.91 -10.65
N LYS A 240 1.29 17.89 -10.82
CA LYS A 240 -0.09 18.06 -11.34
C LYS A 240 -1.06 18.59 -10.28
N LEU A 241 -0.69 18.53 -9.00
CA LEU A 241 -1.47 19.04 -7.87
C LEU A 241 -1.50 20.57 -7.84
N SER A 242 -2.50 21.17 -7.19
CA SER A 242 -2.51 22.62 -6.93
C SER A 242 -1.37 23.04 -6.02
N ILE A 243 -0.94 24.30 -6.18
CA ILE A 243 0.14 24.89 -5.37
C ILE A 243 -0.23 24.87 -3.89
N ASP A 244 -1.50 25.07 -3.55
CA ASP A 244 -1.98 25.05 -2.17
C ASP A 244 -1.76 23.68 -1.50
N ILE A 245 -2.06 22.60 -2.22
CA ILE A 245 -1.86 21.23 -1.74
C ILE A 245 -0.36 20.90 -1.62
N GLN A 246 0.45 21.29 -2.60
CA GLN A 246 1.91 21.13 -2.54
C GLN A 246 2.51 21.88 -1.35
N MET A 247 2.09 23.12 -1.12
CA MET A 247 2.54 23.95 0.01
C MET A 247 2.08 23.37 1.35
N LYS A 248 0.84 22.87 1.43
CA LYS A 248 0.32 22.19 2.62
C LYS A 248 1.14 20.95 2.93
N PHE A 249 1.45 20.13 1.93
CA PHE A 249 2.30 18.95 2.07
C PHE A 249 3.67 19.33 2.64
N VAL A 250 4.39 20.25 1.99
CA VAL A 250 5.74 20.69 2.42
C VAL A 250 5.71 21.29 3.83
N ARG A 251 4.68 22.07 4.17
CA ARG A 251 4.54 22.66 5.51
C ARG A 251 4.35 21.60 6.59
N ILE A 252 3.50 20.60 6.36
CA ILE A 252 3.30 19.49 7.31
C ILE A 252 4.59 18.68 7.42
N LEU A 253 5.27 18.46 6.30
CA LEU A 253 6.52 17.73 6.23
C LEU A 253 7.64 18.37 7.04
N ALA A 254 7.81 19.69 6.91
CA ALA A 254 8.82 20.44 7.63
C ALA A 254 8.63 20.39 9.16
N LYS A 255 7.40 20.14 9.64
CA LYS A 255 7.12 19.91 11.06
C LYS A 255 7.63 18.52 11.52
N GLN A 256 7.68 17.53 10.62
CA GLN A 256 8.17 16.17 10.87
C GLN A 256 9.71 16.08 10.73
N LYS A 257 10.44 16.89 11.51
CA LYS A 257 11.89 17.15 11.41
C LYS A 257 12.81 15.92 11.25
N THR A 258 12.38 14.73 11.67
CA THR A 258 13.20 13.51 11.67
C THR A 258 13.43 12.93 10.27
N ASP A 259 12.62 13.32 9.29
CA ASP A 259 12.51 12.58 8.03
C ASP A 259 13.04 13.37 6.83
N LEU A 260 13.52 14.61 7.03
CA LEU A 260 13.91 15.52 5.96
C LEU A 260 14.98 14.94 5.02
N ASN A 261 15.94 14.18 5.57
CA ASN A 261 16.97 13.49 4.77
C ASN A 261 16.37 12.47 3.81
N TYR A 262 15.33 11.75 4.25
CA TYR A 262 14.63 10.77 3.43
C TYR A 262 13.94 11.47 2.25
N TYR A 263 13.26 12.58 2.53
CA TYR A 263 12.62 13.41 1.49
C TYR A 263 13.61 14.04 0.50
N VAL A 264 14.75 14.54 0.97
CA VAL A 264 15.79 15.06 0.09
C VAL A 264 16.30 13.94 -0.83
N SER A 265 16.49 12.72 -0.31
CA SER A 265 16.84 11.56 -1.14
C SER A 265 15.79 11.28 -2.21
N HIS A 266 14.51 11.42 -1.89
CA HIS A 266 13.39 11.19 -2.83
C HIS A 266 13.35 12.23 -3.94
N VAL A 267 13.53 13.50 -3.57
CA VAL A 267 13.63 14.61 -4.54
C VAL A 267 14.86 14.43 -5.43
N GLN A 268 15.99 14.03 -4.85
CA GLN A 268 17.21 13.73 -5.61
C GLN A 268 16.98 12.58 -6.59
N GLN A 269 16.36 11.48 -6.17
CA GLN A 269 15.99 10.36 -7.04
C GLN A 269 15.07 10.79 -8.19
N TYR A 270 14.08 11.64 -7.92
CA TYR A 270 13.24 12.19 -8.96
C TYR A 270 14.05 12.98 -10.01
N ILE A 271 14.91 13.90 -9.55
CA ILE A 271 15.77 14.69 -10.45
C ILE A 271 16.63 13.76 -11.29
N THR A 272 17.29 12.78 -10.65
CA THR A 272 18.12 11.78 -11.32
C THR A 272 17.34 11.00 -12.38
N MET A 273 16.16 10.49 -12.04
CA MET A 273 15.32 9.74 -12.98
C MET A 273 14.85 10.61 -14.15
N HIS A 274 14.41 11.83 -13.87
CA HIS A 274 13.99 12.78 -14.88
C HIS A 274 15.13 13.12 -15.84
N THR A 275 16.36 13.28 -15.33
CA THR A 275 17.54 13.50 -16.17
C THR A 275 17.88 12.29 -17.04
N PHE A 276 17.82 11.06 -16.50
CA PHE A 276 18.11 9.85 -17.26
C PHE A 276 17.10 9.60 -18.39
N ARG A 277 15.80 9.68 -18.12
CA ARG A 277 14.78 9.54 -19.18
C ARG A 277 14.84 10.65 -20.22
N TRP A 278 15.22 11.86 -19.82
CA TRP A 278 15.45 12.94 -20.78
C TRP A 278 16.61 12.59 -21.73
N CYS A 279 17.69 12.00 -21.22
CA CYS A 279 18.79 11.49 -22.06
C CYS A 279 18.33 10.40 -23.04
N ASP A 280 17.56 9.41 -22.59
CA ASP A 280 17.02 8.35 -23.46
C ASP A 280 16.13 8.91 -24.59
N HIS A 281 15.30 9.90 -24.28
CA HIS A 281 14.47 10.59 -25.28
C HIS A 281 15.28 11.47 -26.24
N THR A 282 16.42 12.01 -25.81
CA THR A 282 17.30 12.78 -26.70
C THR A 282 18.09 11.89 -27.66
N GLU A 283 18.54 10.70 -27.23
CA GLU A 283 19.29 9.78 -28.09
C GLU A 283 18.41 9.18 -29.20
N ILE A 284 17.13 8.89 -28.91
CA ILE A 284 16.17 8.36 -29.91
C ILE A 284 15.75 9.45 -30.92
N ASN A 285 15.77 10.73 -30.52
CA ASN A 285 15.42 11.85 -31.42
C ASN A 285 16.60 12.40 -32.23
N THR A 286 17.82 11.93 -31.97
CA THR A 286 19.02 12.29 -32.75
C THR A 286 19.45 11.18 -33.71
N THR A 287 18.53 10.62 -34.49
CA THR A 287 18.88 10.03 -35.79
C THR A 287 19.05 11.13 -36.85
N ASN A 288 19.99 12.05 -36.61
CA ASN A 288 20.60 12.88 -37.64
C ASN A 288 22.12 12.69 -37.47
N GLU A 289 22.66 11.78 -38.29
CA GLU A 289 24.04 11.27 -38.33
C GLU A 289 25.17 12.30 -38.57
N SER A 290 24.99 13.60 -38.26
CA SER A 290 26.00 14.62 -38.61
C SER A 290 26.66 15.34 -37.44
N LEU A 291 26.32 15.04 -36.18
CA LEU A 291 26.88 15.73 -35.01
C LEU A 291 27.91 14.91 -34.19
N LEU A 292 28.14 13.65 -34.54
CA LEU A 292 29.13 12.78 -33.86
C LEU A 292 30.59 13.04 -34.26
N SER A 293 30.88 14.08 -35.04
CA SER A 293 32.23 14.43 -35.49
C SER A 293 32.88 15.61 -34.74
N SER A 294 32.28 16.13 -33.66
CA SER A 294 32.93 17.12 -32.80
C SER A 294 33.42 16.48 -31.50
N GLU A 295 34.73 16.52 -31.27
CA GLU A 295 35.47 15.96 -30.13
C GLU A 295 35.04 16.48 -28.73
N ARG A 296 33.95 17.24 -28.61
CA ARG A 296 33.34 17.61 -27.31
C ARG A 296 32.24 16.65 -26.84
N GLY A 297 31.88 15.63 -27.63
CA GLY A 297 30.84 14.63 -27.31
C GLY A 297 31.34 13.30 -26.73
N LYS A 298 32.63 13.17 -26.39
CA LYS A 298 33.16 11.97 -25.73
C LYS A 298 33.37 12.22 -24.24
N VAL A 299 32.27 12.36 -23.50
CA VAL A 299 32.26 11.99 -22.09
C VAL A 299 31.40 10.74 -22.02
N THR A 300 32.04 9.59 -22.22
CA THR A 300 31.40 8.28 -22.17
C THR A 300 30.78 8.07 -20.79
N LEU A 301 29.58 7.50 -20.77
CA LEU A 301 28.76 7.14 -19.61
C LEU A 301 29.56 6.48 -18.47
N ASP A 302 30.61 5.72 -18.81
CA ASP A 302 31.55 5.10 -17.87
C ASP A 302 32.26 6.11 -16.97
N SER A 303 32.58 7.32 -17.46
CA SER A 303 33.27 8.35 -16.68
C SER A 303 32.39 9.02 -15.62
N LEU A 304 31.08 9.08 -15.84
CA LEU A 304 30.12 9.61 -14.86
C LEU A 304 29.75 8.55 -13.81
N ILE A 305 29.65 7.29 -14.21
CA ILE A 305 29.38 6.16 -13.31
C ILE A 305 30.57 5.92 -12.38
N VAL A 306 31.80 5.96 -12.89
CA VAL A 306 33.02 5.73 -12.07
C VAL A 306 33.24 6.84 -11.05
N ASN A 307 32.99 8.11 -11.40
CA ASN A 307 33.17 9.24 -10.48
C ASN A 307 32.08 9.35 -9.40
N TYR A 308 30.89 8.78 -9.62
CA TYR A 308 29.77 8.87 -8.67
C TYR A 308 29.64 7.64 -7.76
N ILE A 309 30.07 6.46 -8.22
CA ILE A 309 30.05 5.21 -7.42
C ILE A 309 31.26 5.12 -6.49
N TYR A 310 32.45 5.57 -6.94
CA TYR A 310 33.65 5.59 -6.12
C TYR A 310 33.92 7.02 -5.65
N GLY A 311 33.26 7.42 -4.57
CA GLY A 311 33.60 8.67 -3.88
C GLY A 311 35.07 8.68 -3.50
N LEU A 312 35.88 9.41 -4.26
CA LEU A 312 37.23 9.83 -3.90
C LEU A 312 37.29 11.36 -4.03
N PRO A 313 37.99 12.03 -3.10
CA PRO A 313 37.81 13.46 -2.78
C PRO A 313 38.14 14.41 -3.93
#